data_AF-A0A7S3U542-F1
#
_entry.id   AF-A0A7S3U542-F1
#
_cell.length_a   1.000
_cell.length_b   1.000
_cell.length_c   1.000
_cell.angle_alpha   90.00
_cell.angle_beta   90.00
_cell.angle_gamma   90.00
#
_symmetry.space_group_name_H-M   'P 1'
#
loop_
_entity.id
_entity.type
_entity.pdbx_description
1 polymer ?
#
loop_
_entity_poly.entity_id
_entity_poly.type
_entity_poly.pdbx_seq_one_letter_code
_entity_poly.pdbx_strand_id
1 'polypeptide(L)'
;EMLSLLTHVCALGLMLTPSALSPARPSQRIAQPVMMGRKFENNKLKMAKTALAYAKKASYIGKKVVVAVKASGDGDPNSNRALAAVMREANALDVPKDVVDRN
;
A
#
# COMPACT_ATOMS: atom_id res chain seq x y z
N GLU A 1 24.72 12.80 -53.05
CA GLU A 1 24.23 13.56 -51.87
C GLU A 1 23.38 12.78 -50.87
N MET A 2 22.37 11.96 -51.24
CA MET A 2 21.57 11.22 -50.23
C MET A 2 22.17 9.87 -49.77
N LEU A 3 23.10 9.28 -50.53
CA LEU A 3 23.72 7.98 -50.21
C LEU A 3 24.95 8.07 -49.28
N SER A 4 25.52 9.27 -49.08
CA SER A 4 26.71 9.47 -48.21
C SER A 4 26.33 9.71 -46.74
N LEU A 5 25.11 10.18 -46.49
CA LEU A 5 24.60 10.41 -45.13
C LEU A 5 24.14 9.12 -44.45
N LEU A 6 23.70 8.11 -45.21
CA LEU A 6 23.22 6.85 -44.65
C LEU A 6 24.37 5.94 -44.16
N THR A 7 25.56 6.05 -44.76
CA THR A 7 26.77 5.33 -44.33
C THR A 7 27.43 5.94 -43.10
N HIS A 8 27.29 7.26 -42.89
CA HIS A 8 27.84 7.94 -41.70
C HIS A 8 27.02 7.75 -40.43
N VAL A 9 25.70 7.55 -40.53
CA VAL A 9 24.85 7.27 -39.35
C VAL A 9 24.98 5.80 -38.90
N CYS A 10 25.35 4.90 -39.81
CA CYS A 10 25.49 3.46 -39.49
C CYS A 10 26.82 3.11 -38.79
N ALA A 11 27.87 3.92 -38.95
CA ALA A 11 29.22 3.62 -38.44
C ALA A 11 29.53 4.15 -37.02
N LEU A 12 28.66 4.96 -36.41
CA LEU A 12 28.94 5.64 -35.12
C LEU A 12 28.08 5.17 -33.94
N GLY A 13 27.14 4.24 -34.13
CA GLY A 13 26.24 3.81 -33.04
C GLY A 13 26.44 2.38 -32.54
N LEU A 14 27.24 1.57 -33.23
CA LEU A 14 27.45 0.14 -32.95
C LEU A 14 28.78 -0.11 -32.25
N MET A 15 29.01 0.58 -31.13
CA MET A 15 30.03 0.15 -30.16
C MET A 15 29.31 -0.42 -28.94
N LEU A 16 28.97 -1.69 -29.12
CA LEU A 16 28.83 -2.69 -28.08
C LEU A 16 29.81 -2.39 -26.93
N THR A 17 29.27 -1.99 -25.78
CA THR A 17 29.96 -2.14 -24.50
C THR A 17 29.51 -3.47 -23.89
N PRO A 18 30.31 -4.55 -23.94
CA PRO A 18 30.13 -5.66 -23.02
C PRO A 18 30.77 -5.26 -21.70
N SER A 19 30.22 -4.26 -21.01
CA SER A 19 30.63 -3.95 -19.64
C SER A 19 29.93 -4.91 -18.71
N ALA A 20 30.62 -6.03 -18.51
CA ALA A 20 30.63 -6.83 -17.29
C ALA A 20 29.25 -7.30 -16.81
N LEU A 21 29.00 -8.58 -17.07
CA LEU A 21 28.30 -9.46 -16.14
C LEU A 21 28.86 -9.20 -14.73
N SER A 22 28.18 -8.34 -13.98
CA SER A 22 28.50 -8.10 -12.57
C SER A 22 28.43 -9.47 -11.89
N PRO A 23 29.50 -9.95 -11.22
CA PRO A 23 29.41 -11.21 -10.51
C PRO A 23 28.27 -11.04 -9.51
N ALA A 24 27.24 -11.88 -9.65
CA ALA A 24 26.13 -11.94 -8.73
C ALA A 24 26.74 -11.98 -7.33
N ARG A 25 26.68 -10.85 -6.60
CA ARG A 25 27.15 -10.79 -5.23
C ARG A 25 26.36 -11.88 -4.53
N PRO A 26 26.98 -12.96 -4.02
CA PRO A 26 26.25 -13.92 -3.23
C PRO A 26 25.65 -13.09 -2.11
N SER A 27 24.32 -13.00 -2.11
CA SER A 27 23.58 -12.33 -1.06
C SER A 27 24.03 -13.05 0.19
N GLN A 28 24.93 -12.42 0.95
CA GLN A 28 25.38 -12.91 2.23
C GLN A 28 24.22 -12.74 3.20
N ARG A 29 23.12 -13.47 2.95
CA ARG A 29 22.19 -13.88 3.98
C ARG A 29 22.93 -14.94 4.78
N ILE A 30 23.90 -14.46 5.54
CA ILE A 30 24.42 -15.20 6.67
C ILE A 30 23.16 -15.51 7.48
N ALA A 31 22.83 -16.80 7.58
CA ALA A 31 21.80 -17.30 8.46
C ALA A 31 22.31 -17.09 9.89
N GLN A 32 22.25 -15.85 10.35
CA GLN A 32 22.58 -15.52 11.74
C GLN A 32 21.52 -16.19 12.62
N PRO A 33 21.90 -16.83 13.74
CA PRO A 33 20.96 -17.45 14.65
C PRO A 33 19.97 -16.38 15.13
N VAL A 34 18.67 -16.70 15.05
CA VAL A 34 17.54 -15.81 15.36
C VAL A 34 17.42 -15.56 16.86
N MET A 35 18.41 -14.93 17.46
CA MET A 35 18.22 -14.14 18.67
C MET A 35 17.48 -12.88 18.23
N MET A 36 16.33 -12.58 18.83
CA MET A 36 15.45 -11.46 18.46
C MET A 36 16.21 -10.12 18.45
N GLY A 37 16.84 -9.77 17.33
CA GLY A 37 17.67 -8.59 17.19
C GLY A 37 16.91 -7.36 16.70
N ARG A 38 17.64 -6.33 16.25
CA ARG A 38 17.09 -5.05 15.77
C ARG A 38 15.94 -5.18 14.75
N LYS A 39 15.94 -6.25 13.94
CA LYS A 39 14.83 -6.53 13.00
C LYS A 39 13.50 -6.80 13.71
N PHE A 40 13.52 -7.53 14.83
CA PHE A 40 12.34 -7.81 15.63
C PHE A 40 11.80 -6.54 16.27
N GLU A 41 12.65 -5.72 16.89
CA GLU A 41 12.27 -4.43 17.48
C GLU A 41 11.62 -3.50 16.44
N ASN A 42 12.23 -3.40 15.26
CA ASN A 42 11.69 -2.61 14.16
C ASN A 42 10.33 -3.15 13.67
N ASN A 43 10.15 -4.46 13.57
CA ASN A 43 8.87 -5.05 13.22
C ASN A 43 7.81 -4.84 14.30
N LYS A 44 8.17 -4.96 15.59
CA LYS A 44 7.28 -4.67 16.71
C LYS A 44 6.77 -3.23 16.64
N LEU A 45 7.67 -2.27 16.40
CA LEU A 45 7.30 -0.86 16.24
C LEU A 45 6.41 -0.62 15.01
N LYS A 46 6.72 -1.26 13.88
CA LYS A 46 5.88 -1.18 12.67
C LYS A 46 4.49 -1.76 12.90
N MET A 47 4.40 -2.93 13.53
CA MET A 47 3.13 -3.57 13.86
C MET A 47 2.28 -2.67 14.76
N ALA A 48 2.87 -2.07 15.79
CA ALA A 48 2.18 -1.12 16.67
C ALA A 48 1.68 0.12 15.92
N LYS A 49 2.50 0.68 15.01
CA LYS A 49 2.10 1.83 14.17
C LYS A 49 0.93 1.50 13.26
N THR A 50 0.97 0.36 12.59
CA THR A 50 -0.10 -0.10 11.70
C THR A 50 -1.38 -0.36 12.48
N ALA A 51 -1.29 -1.04 13.63
CA ALA A 51 -2.43 -1.30 14.50
C ALA A 51 -3.07 0.00 15.01
N LEU A 52 -2.26 0.98 15.42
CA LEU A 52 -2.74 2.29 15.86
C LEU A 52 -3.43 3.06 14.73
N ALA A 53 -2.87 3.03 13.52
CA ALA A 53 -3.49 3.66 12.35
C ALA A 53 -4.85 3.01 12.02
N TYR A 54 -4.93 1.68 12.06
CA TYR A 54 -6.18 0.96 11.86
C TYR A 54 -7.23 1.29 12.94
N ALA A 55 -6.84 1.26 14.22
CA ALA A 55 -7.74 1.57 15.33
C ALA A 55 -8.35 2.98 15.22
N LYS A 56 -7.56 3.97 14.77
CA LYS A 56 -8.05 5.35 14.54
C LYS A 56 -9.09 5.40 13.41
N LYS A 57 -8.84 4.73 12.29
CA LYS A 57 -9.79 4.63 11.17
C LYS A 57 -11.09 3.95 11.59
N ALA A 58 -11.00 2.82 12.29
CA ALA A 58 -12.15 2.07 12.78
C ALA A 58 -13.01 2.92 13.74
N SER A 59 -12.37 3.62 14.69
CA SER A 59 -13.07 4.51 15.63
C SER A 59 -13.74 5.70 14.94
N TYR A 60 -13.10 6.24 13.90
CA TYR A 60 -13.65 7.35 13.10
C TYR A 60 -14.91 6.92 12.34
N ILE A 61 -14.87 5.76 11.69
CA ILE A 61 -16.02 5.21 10.96
C ILE A 61 -17.15 4.85 11.93
N GLY A 62 -16.89 4.16 13.03
CA GLY A 62 -17.93 3.80 14.00
C GLY A 62 -18.69 5.02 14.54
N LYS A 63 -17.98 6.11 14.86
CA LYS A 63 -18.62 7.37 15.27
C LYS A 63 -19.50 7.97 14.16
N LYS A 64 -19.04 7.94 12.91
CA LYS A 64 -19.82 8.42 11.77
C LYS A 64 -21.09 7.60 11.53
N VAL A 65 -21.01 6.28 11.68
CA VAL A 65 -22.17 5.37 11.57
C VAL A 65 -23.22 5.73 12.63
N VAL A 66 -22.83 5.81 13.90
CA VAL A 66 -23.75 6.16 15.01
C VAL A 66 -24.41 7.52 14.80
N VAL A 67 -23.66 8.52 14.33
CA VAL A 67 -24.22 9.86 14.04
C VAL A 67 -25.19 9.80 12.86
N ALA A 68 -24.84 9.09 11.78
CA ALA A 68 -25.70 8.94 10.61
C ALA A 68 -27.02 8.24 10.95
N VAL A 69 -26.96 7.16 11.74
CA VAL A 69 -28.14 6.40 12.18
C VAL A 69 -29.02 7.24 13.11
N LYS A 70 -28.42 7.94 14.09
CA LYS A 70 -29.18 8.82 15.00
C LYS A 70 -29.85 9.99 14.29
N ALA A 71 -29.25 10.51 13.22
CA ALA A 71 -29.81 11.62 12.47
C ALA A 71 -30.99 11.19 11.57
N SER A 72 -30.96 9.98 11.02
CA SER A 72 -32.02 9.48 10.12
C SER A 72 -33.08 8.63 10.81
N GLY A 73 -32.81 8.08 11.99
CA GLY A 73 -33.71 7.14 12.68
C GLY A 73 -33.65 5.72 12.13
N ASP A 74 -33.41 5.56 10.82
CA ASP A 74 -33.33 4.26 10.14
C ASP A 74 -31.88 3.77 9.96
N GLY A 75 -31.68 2.47 10.21
CA GLY A 75 -30.40 1.76 10.05
C GLY A 75 -30.14 1.21 8.64
N ASP A 76 -31.06 1.46 7.70
CA ASP A 76 -30.97 0.91 6.36
C ASP A 76 -30.11 1.79 5.42
N PRO A 77 -29.06 1.24 4.79
CA PRO A 77 -28.17 2.00 3.89
C PRO A 77 -28.84 2.41 2.58
N ASN A 78 -29.99 1.83 2.22
CA ASN A 78 -30.73 2.19 1.01
C ASN A 78 -31.62 3.42 1.21
N SER A 79 -32.12 3.61 2.44
CA SER A 79 -32.95 4.76 2.82
C SER A 79 -32.08 5.95 3.25
N ASN A 80 -30.91 5.70 3.83
CA ASN A 80 -30.02 6.74 4.32
C ASN A 80 -28.79 6.98 3.40
N ARG A 81 -28.81 8.09 2.67
CA ARG A 81 -27.69 8.53 1.81
C ARG A 81 -26.40 8.80 2.59
N ALA A 82 -26.50 9.26 3.84
CA ALA A 82 -25.34 9.52 4.69
C ALA A 82 -24.67 8.20 5.11
N LEU A 83 -25.45 7.19 5.51
CA LEU A 83 -24.93 5.86 5.83
C LEU A 83 -24.26 5.19 4.61
N ALA A 84 -24.88 5.30 3.44
CA ALA A 84 -24.28 4.81 2.18
C ALA A 84 -22.96 5.51 1.82
N ALA A 85 -22.81 6.80 2.14
CA ALA A 85 -21.54 7.51 1.97
C ALA A 85 -20.48 6.99 2.96
N VAL A 86 -20.83 6.81 4.23
CA VAL A 86 -19.94 6.26 5.26
C VAL A 86 -19.50 4.82 4.92
N MET A 87 -20.39 3.99 4.35
CA MET A 87 -20.02 2.64 3.89
C MET A 87 -19.01 2.66 2.74
N ARG A 88 -19.13 3.60 1.80
CA ARG A 88 -18.14 3.78 0.73
C ARG A 88 -16.80 4.26 1.28
N GLU A 89 -16.81 5.18 2.24
CA GLU A 89 -15.60 5.62 2.95
C GLU A 89 -14.94 4.49 3.76
N ALA A 90 -15.74 3.64 4.41
CA ALA A 90 -15.25 2.49 5.17
C ALA A 90 -14.51 1.49 4.26
N ASN A 91 -15.10 1.17 3.10
CA ASN A 91 -14.46 0.34 2.09
C ASN A 91 -13.18 0.96 1.53
N ALA A 92 -13.14 2.28 1.35
CA ALA A 92 -11.94 2.99 0.89
C ALA A 92 -10.81 3.03 1.95
N LEU A 93 -11.14 2.86 3.23
CA LEU A 93 -10.18 2.86 4.34
C LEU A 93 -9.76 1.45 4.80
N ASP A 94 -10.20 0.41 4.07
CA ASP A 94 -10.01 -1.02 4.40
C ASP A 94 -10.58 -1.41 5.77
N VAL A 95 -11.66 -0.75 6.21
CA VAL A 95 -12.36 -1.13 7.44
C VAL A 95 -13.29 -2.31 7.13
N PRO A 96 -13.17 -3.45 7.81
CA PRO A 96 -14.04 -4.60 7.58
C PRO A 96 -15.49 -4.27 7.99
N LYS A 97 -16.43 -4.77 7.18
CA LYS A 97 -17.87 -4.60 7.37
C LYS A 97 -18.39 -5.00 8.75
N ASP A 98 -17.77 -5.99 9.40
CA ASP A 98 -18.07 -6.40 10.78
C ASP A 98 -17.94 -5.25 11.80
N VAL A 99 -17.04 -4.29 11.59
CA VAL A 99 -16.93 -3.11 12.46
C VAL A 99 -18.11 -2.16 12.25
N VAL A 100 -18.64 -2.08 11.03
CA VAL A 100 -19.80 -1.25 10.71
C VAL A 100 -21.08 -1.91 11.23
N ASP A 101 -21.24 -3.22 11.04
CA ASP A 101 -22.43 -3.96 11.47
C ASP A 101 -22.59 -4.02 13.00
N ARG A 102 -21.49 -3.87 13.75
CA ARG A 102 -21.49 -3.82 15.21
C ARG A 102 -21.91 -2.48 15.83
N ASN A 103 -21.93 -1.38 15.08
CA ASN A 103 -22.17 -0.02 15.59
C ASN A 103 -23.40 0.62 14.98
#